data_AF-A0A529HPE9-F1
#
_entry.id   AF-A0A529HPE9-F1
#
_cell.length_a   1.000
_cell.length_b   1.000
_cell.length_c   1.000
_cell.angle_alpha   90.00
_cell.angle_beta   90.00
_cell.angle_gamma   90.00
#
_symmetry.space_group_name_H-M   'P 1'
#
loop_
_entity.id
_entity.type
_entity.pdbx_description
1 polymer ?
#
loop_
_entity_poly.entity_id
_entity_poly.type
_entity_poly.pdbx_seq_one_letter_code
_entity_poly.pdbx_strand_id
1 'polypeptide(L)' 'LPDRTASKITITVSAELSQTLKEYAALYRQTYGQSETVAELIPFMLAAFLEGDRAFARARKERLPTELAGKS' A
#
# COMPACT_ATOMS: atom_id res chain seq x y z
N LEU A 1 -8.95 19.32 6.42
CA LEU A 1 -8.70 17.96 5.89
C LEU A 1 -8.92 17.00 7.04
N PRO A 2 -9.76 15.95 6.89
CA PRO A 2 -10.01 15.02 7.97
C PRO A 2 -8.71 14.30 8.34
N ASP A 3 -8.58 13.97 9.61
CA ASP A 3 -7.38 13.49 10.28
C ASP A 3 -6.60 12.47 9.45
N ARG A 4 -5.44 12.87 8.93
CA ARG A 4 -4.50 12.01 8.21
C ARG A 4 -3.43 11.53 9.19
N THR A 5 -3.83 11.05 10.35
CA THR A 5 -2.86 10.52 11.31
C THR A 5 -2.23 9.29 10.68
N ALA A 6 -0.98 9.42 10.23
CA ALA A 6 -0.23 8.30 9.69
C ALA A 6 -0.16 7.20 10.75
N SER A 7 -0.77 6.06 10.49
CA SER A 7 -0.71 4.91 11.38
C SER A 7 0.61 4.18 11.16
N LYS A 8 1.45 4.10 12.20
CA LYS A 8 2.71 3.35 12.13
C LYS A 8 2.43 1.85 12.23
N ILE A 9 2.85 1.11 11.22
CA ILE A 9 2.77 -0.36 11.19
C ILE A 9 4.21 -0.91 11.21
N THR A 10 4.51 -1.78 12.18
CA THR A 10 5.77 -2.54 12.21
C THR A 10 5.52 -3.92 11.62
N ILE A 11 6.35 -4.34 10.65
CA ILE A 11 6.26 -5.65 10.01
C ILE A 11 7.58 -6.40 10.14
N THR A 12 7.51 -7.71 10.26
CA THR A 12 8.65 -8.62 10.12
C THR A 12 8.52 -9.32 8.77
N VAL A 13 9.61 -9.34 8.00
CA VAL A 13 9.67 -10.00 6.69
C VAL A 13 10.80 -11.02 6.68
N SER A 14 10.75 -11.99 5.76
CA SER A 14 11.85 -12.92 5.55
C SER A 14 13.10 -12.19 5.09
N ALA A 15 14.28 -12.80 5.30
CA ALA A 15 15.54 -12.26 4.80
C ALA A 15 15.52 -12.12 3.26
N GLU A 16 14.94 -13.09 2.57
CA GLU A 16 14.77 -13.08 1.12
C GLU A 16 13.95 -11.87 0.65
N LEU A 17 12.76 -11.64 1.24
CA LEU A 17 11.93 -10.50 0.88
C LEU A 17 12.63 -9.17 1.20
N SER A 18 13.36 -9.09 2.31
CA SER A 18 14.17 -7.91 2.64
C SER A 18 15.21 -7.60 1.58
N GLN A 19 15.88 -8.62 1.04
CA GLN A 19 16.88 -8.46 -0.01
C GLN A 19 16.24 -8.00 -1.32
N THR A 20 15.16 -8.67 -1.77
CA THR A 20 14.43 -8.30 -2.98
C THR A 20 13.92 -6.86 -2.92
N LEU A 21 13.42 -6.40 -1.77
CA LEU A 21 12.97 -5.02 -1.60
C LEU A 21 14.12 -4.01 -1.74
N LYS A 22 15.30 -4.32 -1.23
CA LYS A 22 16.49 -3.46 -1.37
C LYS A 22 16.94 -3.36 -2.82
N GLU A 23 16.95 -4.47 -3.54
CA GLU A 23 17.28 -4.51 -4.97
C GLU A 23 16.28 -3.70 -5.79
N TYR A 24 14.98 -3.84 -5.48
CA TYR A 24 13.93 -3.03 -6.10
C TYR A 24 14.14 -1.52 -5.87
N ALA A 25 14.43 -1.12 -4.64
CA ALA A 25 14.70 0.29 -4.33
C ALA A 25 15.95 0.83 -5.06
N ALA A 26 17.00 0.02 -5.20
CA ALA A 26 18.18 0.37 -5.97
C ALA A 26 17.86 0.55 -7.47
N LEU A 27 17.02 -0.31 -8.04
CA LEU A 27 16.56 -0.18 -9.43
C LEU A 27 15.67 1.07 -9.62
N TYR A 28 14.77 1.33 -8.68
CA TYR A 28 13.88 2.50 -8.71
C TYR A 28 14.70 3.79 -8.72
N ARG A 29 15.72 3.88 -7.86
CA ARG A 29 16.67 5.00 -7.82
C ARG A 29 17.38 5.23 -9.14
N GLN A 30 17.87 4.16 -9.77
CA GLN A 30 18.56 4.27 -11.06
C GLN A 30 17.62 4.74 -12.18
N THR A 31 16.36 4.29 -12.14
CA THR A 31 15.38 4.61 -13.18
C THR A 31 14.83 6.03 -13.07
N TYR A 32 14.55 6.50 -11.85
CA TYR A 32 13.83 7.76 -11.61
C TYR A 32 14.64 8.84 -10.90
N GLY A 33 15.89 8.55 -10.49
CA GLY A 33 16.78 9.51 -9.82
C GLY A 33 16.39 9.89 -8.38
N GLN A 34 15.20 9.47 -7.90
CA GLN A 34 14.75 9.73 -6.54
C GLN A 34 15.24 8.66 -5.56
N SER A 35 15.88 9.12 -4.47
CA SER A 35 16.47 8.31 -3.40
C SER A 35 15.45 7.78 -2.39
N GLU A 36 14.28 7.33 -2.84
CA GLU A 36 13.32 6.71 -1.93
C GLU A 36 13.90 5.43 -1.31
N THR A 37 13.64 5.26 -0.03
CA THR A 37 13.99 4.07 0.74
C THR A 37 12.90 3.02 0.58
N VAL A 38 13.23 1.76 0.90
CA VAL A 38 12.23 0.68 0.94
C VAL A 38 11.02 1.04 1.81
N ALA A 39 11.25 1.71 2.95
CA ALA A 39 10.19 2.11 3.87
C ALA A 39 9.22 3.15 3.26
N GLU A 40 9.72 4.03 2.40
CA GLU A 40 8.91 5.03 1.68
C GLU A 40 8.13 4.39 0.54
N LEU A 41 8.66 3.35 -0.10
CA LEU A 41 8.02 2.65 -1.20
C LEU A 41 6.93 1.67 -0.74
N ILE A 42 7.09 1.03 0.43
CA ILE A 42 6.16 0.01 0.95
C ILE A 42 4.69 0.49 0.96
N PRO A 43 4.34 1.69 1.46
CA PRO A 43 2.96 2.17 1.44
C PRO A 43 2.34 2.19 0.03
N PHE A 44 3.10 2.64 -0.98
CA PHE A 44 2.62 2.69 -2.36
C PHE A 44 2.50 1.29 -2.97
N MET A 45 3.46 0.39 -2.70
CA MET A 45 3.38 -1.01 -3.12
C MET A 45 2.13 -1.71 -2.56
N LEU A 46 1.84 -1.50 -1.26
CA LEU A 46 0.66 -2.07 -0.62
C LEU A 46 -0.64 -1.48 -1.18
N ALA A 47 -0.68 -0.18 -1.44
CA ALA A 47 -1.82 0.47 -2.06
C ALA A 47 -2.09 -0.10 -3.47
N ALA A 48 -1.06 -0.19 -4.31
CA ALA A 48 -1.16 -0.75 -5.65
C ALA A 48 -1.58 -2.23 -5.64
N PHE A 49 -1.07 -3.01 -4.69
CA PHE A 49 -1.48 -4.40 -4.49
C PHE A 49 -2.99 -4.52 -4.16
N LEU A 50 -3.48 -3.72 -3.20
CA LEU A 50 -4.88 -3.72 -2.79
C LEU A 50 -5.83 -3.21 -3.89
N GLU A 51 -5.39 -2.22 -4.67
CA GLU A 51 -6.15 -1.71 -5.82
C GLU A 51 -6.24 -2.75 -6.94
N GLY A 52 -5.18 -3.53 -7.15
CA GLY A 52 -5.14 -4.62 -8.14
C GLY A 52 -5.95 -5.86 -7.77
N ASP A 53 -6.24 -6.07 -6.47
CA ASP A 53 -7.01 -7.21 -5.99
C ASP A 53 -8.52 -7.04 -6.25
N ARG A 54 -8.99 -7.58 -7.38
CA ARG A 54 -10.41 -7.55 -7.76
C ARG A 54 -11.31 -8.31 -6.80
N ALA A 55 -10.83 -9.39 -6.18
CA ALA A 55 -11.63 -10.17 -5.24
C ALA A 55 -11.84 -9.35 -3.96
N PHE A 56 -10.78 -8.72 -3.47
CA PHE A 56 -10.86 -7.76 -2.38
C PHE A 56 -11.77 -6.57 -2.71
N ALA A 57 -11.65 -5.98 -3.90
CA ALA A 57 -12.49 -4.87 -4.33
C ALA A 57 -13.99 -5.23 -4.35
N ARG A 58 -14.35 -6.42 -4.85
CA ARG A 58 -15.73 -6.93 -4.83
C ARG A 58 -16.24 -7.15 -3.41
N ALA A 59 -15.46 -7.84 -2.58
CA ALA A 59 -15.81 -8.09 -1.19
C ALA A 59 -15.99 -6.79 -0.40
N ARG A 60 -15.18 -5.76 -0.68
CA ARG A 60 -15.32 -4.44 -0.06
C ARG A 60 -16.61 -3.74 -0.48
N LYS A 61 -16.99 -3.81 -1.75
CA LYS A 61 -18.25 -3.26 -2.27
C LYS A 61 -19.46 -3.95 -1.65
N GLU A 62 -19.40 -5.27 -1.50
CA GLU A 62 -20.47 -6.09 -0.89
C GLU A 62 -20.56 -5.90 0.63
N ARG A 63 -19.44 -5.62 1.30
CA ARG A 63 -19.36 -5.32 2.74
C ARG A 63 -19.60 -3.86 3.10
N LEU A 64 -19.76 -2.95 2.15
CA LEU A 64 -20.30 -1.61 2.37
C LEU A 64 -21.82 -1.74 2.18
N PRO A 65 -22.62 -1.97 3.24
CA PRO A 65 -24.06 -1.87 3.10
C PRO A 65 -24.38 -0.41 2.77
N THR A 66 -25.56 -0.23 2.20
CA THR A 66 -26.33 0.98 1.91
C THR A 66 -26.49 1.96 3.11
N GLU A 67 -25.50 2.16 3.97
CA GLU A 67 -25.57 3.08 5.12
C GLU A 67 -25.27 4.55 4.78
N LEU A 68 -24.84 4.83 3.54
CA LEU A 68 -24.69 6.20 3.03
C LEU A 68 -25.81 6.65 2.08
N ALA A 69 -26.76 5.78 1.74
CA ALA A 69 -27.87 6.11 0.82
C ALA A 69 -29.20 6.41 1.53
N GLY A 70 -29.22 6.51 2.87
CA GLY A 70 -30.43 6.66 3.68
C GLY A 70 -30.45 7.89 4.60
N LYS A 71 -29.85 9.02 4.18
CA LYS A 71 -30.09 10.32 4.81
C LYS A 71 -30.53 11.31 3.73
N SER A 72 -31.84 11.32 3.47
CA SER A 72 -32.56 12.36 2.74
C SER A 72 -33.86 12.61 3.48
#